data_AF-A0A7S1TSW5-F1
#
_entry.id   AF-A0A7S1TSW5-F1
#
_cell.length_a   1.000
_cell.length_b   1.000
_cell.length_c   1.000
_cell.angle_alpha   90.00
_cell.angle_beta   90.00
_cell.angle_gamma   90.00
#
_symmetry.space_group_name_H-M   'P 1'
#
loop_
_entity.id
_entity.type
_entity.pdbx_description
1 polymer ?
#
loop_
_entity_poly.entity_id
_entity_poly.type
_entity_poly.pdbx_seq_one_letter_code
_entity_poly.pdbx_strand_id
1 'polypeptide(L)'
;DELREGMKVEARYRGRSRYFPGRIARENRDGTFDVDYDDGEQERGVEKEMIRALESGGGRDDDRRGDDLREGMKVEARYKGRSRYFPGRIARENRDGTYDIDYDDGEKERGVKEDMIK
;
A
#
# COMPACT_ATOMS: atom_id res chain seq x y z
N ASP A 1 5.79 3.54 -14.12
CA ASP A 1 5.54 2.36 -13.27
C ASP A 1 5.39 1.08 -14.08
N GLU A 2 6.09 0.04 -13.62
CA GLU A 2 6.04 -1.32 -14.16
C GLU A 2 5.16 -2.18 -13.25
N LEU A 3 4.07 -2.73 -13.79
CA LEU A 3 3.18 -3.64 -13.06
C LEU A 3 3.78 -5.04 -13.11
N ARG A 4 3.71 -5.77 -12.00
CA ARG A 4 4.26 -7.13 -11.88
C ARG A 4 3.38 -8.00 -10.99
N GLU A 5 3.52 -9.30 -11.15
CA GLU A 5 2.83 -10.30 -10.31
C GLU A 5 3.01 -9.99 -8.82
N GLY A 6 1.91 -10.12 -8.07
CA GLY A 6 1.87 -9.85 -6.63
C GLY A 6 1.63 -8.38 -6.25
N MET A 7 1.68 -7.43 -7.19
CA MET A 7 1.48 -6.01 -6.92
C MET A 7 0.02 -5.71 -6.56
N LYS A 8 -0.21 -4.93 -5.49
CA LYS A 8 -1.52 -4.34 -5.16
C LYS A 8 -1.87 -3.28 -6.21
N VAL A 9 -3.07 -3.38 -6.76
CA VAL A 9 -3.54 -2.52 -7.84
C VAL A 9 -5.00 -2.19 -7.65
N GLU A 10 -5.45 -1.17 -8.37
CA GLU A 10 -6.85 -0.83 -8.58
C GLU A 10 -7.14 -1.01 -10.07
N ALA A 11 -8.06 -1.90 -10.41
CA ALA A 11 -8.41 -2.18 -11.82
C ALA A 11 -9.86 -1.80 -12.13
N ARG A 12 -10.08 -1.34 -13.36
CA ARG A 12 -11.40 -0.93 -13.86
C ARG A 12 -12.11 -2.12 -14.52
N TYR A 13 -13.05 -2.73 -13.81
CA TYR A 13 -13.83 -3.86 -14.33
C TYR A 13 -14.70 -3.45 -15.53
N ARG A 14 -14.42 -4.02 -16.71
CA ARG A 14 -15.22 -3.91 -17.95
C ARG A 14 -15.75 -2.51 -18.28
N GLY A 15 -14.92 -1.47 -18.18
CA GLY A 15 -15.29 -0.10 -18.55
C GLY A 15 -16.27 0.62 -17.60
N ARG A 16 -16.63 0.03 -16.45
CA ARG A 16 -17.46 0.70 -15.43
C ARG A 16 -16.70 1.85 -14.78
N SER A 17 -17.38 2.91 -14.32
CA SER A 17 -16.72 4.14 -13.83
C SER A 17 -15.91 4.00 -12.53
N ARG A 18 -15.76 2.81 -11.96
CA ARG A 18 -15.16 2.59 -10.64
C ARG A 18 -14.01 1.59 -10.70
N TYR A 19 -12.94 1.92 -9.98
CA TYR A 19 -11.82 1.04 -9.74
C TYR A 19 -12.09 0.15 -8.54
N PHE A 20 -11.65 -1.10 -8.62
CA PHE A 20 -11.76 -2.08 -7.55
C PHE A 20 -10.36 -2.50 -7.12
N PRO A 21 -10.09 -2.57 -5.81
CA PRO A 21 -8.81 -3.00 -5.30
C PRO A 21 -8.62 -4.49 -5.58
N GLY A 22 -7.40 -4.85 -5.95
CA GLY A 22 -7.01 -6.21 -6.23
C GLY A 22 -5.50 -6.37 -6.26
N ARG A 23 -5.05 -7.50 -6.78
CA ARG A 23 -3.64 -7.86 -6.92
C ARG A 23 -3.39 -8.44 -8.30
N ILE A 24 -2.25 -8.12 -8.92
CA ILE A 24 -1.82 -8.77 -10.16
C ILE A 24 -1.56 -10.25 -9.86
N ALA A 25 -2.40 -11.11 -10.42
CA ALA A 25 -2.24 -12.56 -10.36
C ALA A 25 -1.21 -13.05 -11.38
N ARG A 26 -1.17 -12.43 -12.56
CA ARG A 26 -0.26 -12.80 -13.65
C ARG A 26 0.00 -11.65 -14.62
N GLU A 27 1.21 -11.59 -15.17
CA GLU A 27 1.52 -10.79 -16.36
C GLU A 27 1.53 -11.68 -17.61
N ASN A 28 0.77 -11.28 -18.63
CA ASN A 28 0.70 -12.00 -19.90
C ASN A 28 1.74 -11.45 -20.88
N ARG A 29 2.22 -12.31 -21.79
CA ARG A 29 3.25 -11.94 -22.79
C ARG A 29 2.80 -10.86 -23.78
N ASP A 30 1.51 -10.62 -23.87
CA ASP A 30 0.89 -9.59 -24.70
C ASP A 30 0.80 -8.21 -24.01
N GLY A 31 1.27 -8.10 -22.76
CA GLY A 31 1.24 -6.86 -21.98
C GLY A 31 -0.07 -6.61 -21.24
N THR A 32 -0.97 -7.60 -21.19
CA THR A 32 -2.16 -7.59 -20.33
C THR A 32 -1.90 -8.27 -18.99
N PHE A 33 -2.78 -8.07 -18.02
CA PHE A 33 -2.62 -8.61 -16.66
C PHE A 33 -3.87 -9.34 -16.19
N ASP A 34 -3.67 -10.42 -15.45
CA ASP A 34 -4.74 -11.05 -14.69
C ASP A 34 -4.78 -10.41 -13.30
N VAL A 35 -5.97 -10.05 -12.82
CA VAL A 35 -6.20 -9.37 -11.55
C VAL A 35 -7.13 -10.22 -10.67
N ASP A 36 -6.68 -10.52 -9.46
CA ASP A 36 -7.51 -11.06 -8.38
C ASP A 36 -8.02 -9.90 -7.53
N TYR A 37 -9.32 -9.64 -7.55
CA TYR A 37 -9.95 -8.57 -6.78
C TYR A 37 -10.13 -8.99 -5.31
N ASP A 38 -10.06 -8.00 -4.40
CA ASP A 38 -10.21 -8.23 -2.96
C ASP A 38 -11.63 -8.72 -2.59
N ASP A 39 -12.64 -8.58 -3.47
CA ASP A 39 -13.99 -9.12 -3.28
C ASP A 39 -14.15 -10.59 -3.69
N GLY A 40 -13.07 -11.21 -4.19
CA GLY A 40 -13.02 -12.61 -4.59
C GLY A 40 -13.29 -12.86 -6.08
N GLU A 41 -13.59 -11.82 -6.86
CA GLU A 41 -13.67 -11.92 -8.32
C GLU A 41 -12.28 -11.94 -8.96
N GLN A 42 -12.19 -12.52 -10.16
CA GLN A 42 -10.96 -12.57 -10.96
C GLN A 42 -11.26 -12.08 -12.37
N GLU A 43 -10.35 -11.31 -12.94
CA GLU A 43 -10.44 -10.85 -14.32
C GLU A 43 -9.12 -11.10 -15.04
N ARG A 44 -9.20 -11.61 -16.27
CA ARG A 44 -8.04 -11.96 -17.07
C ARG A 44 -7.90 -11.02 -18.24
N GLY A 45 -6.66 -10.71 -18.62
CA GLY A 45 -6.38 -9.87 -19.77
C GLY A 45 -6.77 -8.40 -19.59
N VAL A 46 -6.68 -7.87 -18.37
CA VAL A 46 -6.90 -6.46 -18.08
C VAL A 46 -5.75 -5.64 -18.68
N GLU A 47 -6.08 -4.66 -19.52
CA GLU A 47 -5.09 -3.76 -20.11
C GLU A 47 -4.41 -2.90 -19.04
N LYS A 48 -3.11 -2.63 -19.22
CA LYS A 48 -2.35 -1.75 -18.32
C LYS A 48 -3.04 -0.41 -18.05
N GLU A 49 -3.69 0.16 -19.06
CA GLU A 49 -4.39 1.45 -18.96
C GLU A 49 -5.63 1.41 -18.05
N MET A 50 -6.19 0.22 -17.83
CA MET A 50 -7.29 -0.01 -16.91
C MET A 50 -6.82 -0.32 -15.48
N ILE A 51 -5.50 -0.40 -15.26
CA ILE A 51 -4.89 -0.74 -13.98
C ILE A 51 -4.10 0.44 -13.45
N ARG A 52 -4.39 0.81 -12.22
CA ARG A 52 -3.62 1.77 -11.44
C ARG A 52 -2.83 1.00 -10.42
N ALA A 53 -1.51 1.18 -10.41
CA ALA A 53 -0.71 0.75 -9.28
C ALA A 53 -1.24 1.51 -8.06
N LEU A 54 -1.77 0.77 -7.08
CA LEU A 54 -1.91 1.32 -5.75
C LEU A 54 -0.49 1.34 -5.22
N GLU A 55 0.20 2.46 -5.38
CA GLU A 55 1.47 2.72 -4.68
C GLU A 55 1.22 2.65 -3.17
N SER A 56 1.27 1.43 -2.62
CA SER A 56 2.00 1.25 -1.37
C SER A 56 3.43 1.00 -1.85
N GLY A 57 4.29 1.99 -1.64
CA GLY A 57 5.63 2.03 -2.18
C GLY A 57 6.34 0.67 -2.13
N GLY A 58 6.95 0.30 -3.25
CA GLY A 58 8.08 -0.62 -3.34
C GLY A 58 7.99 -1.91 -2.53
N GLY A 59 7.60 -3.00 -3.19
CA GLY A 59 7.62 -4.33 -2.57
C GLY A 59 8.93 -4.67 -1.86
N ARG A 60 8.78 -5.30 -0.69
CA ARG A 60 9.50 -6.49 -0.24
C ARG A 60 8.95 -6.87 1.13
N ASP A 61 8.28 -8.01 1.19
CA ASP A 61 8.29 -8.82 2.41
C ASP A 61 9.77 -8.98 2.86
N ASP A 62 9.96 -8.86 4.17
CA ASP A 62 11.20 -9.10 4.94
C ASP A 62 12.37 -8.09 4.82
N ASP A 63 12.71 -7.51 5.98
CA ASP A 63 14.07 -7.10 6.38
C ASP A 63 14.67 -5.74 5.98
N ARG A 64 13.91 -4.63 5.92
CA ARG A 64 14.54 -3.30 6.06
C ARG A 64 13.74 -2.33 6.94
N ARG A 65 14.07 -2.37 8.23
CA ARG A 65 14.07 -1.16 9.08
C ARG A 65 14.99 -0.13 8.40
N GLY A 66 14.55 1.08 8.15
CA GLY A 66 15.46 2.22 7.97
C GLY A 66 15.04 3.29 6.97
N ASP A 67 14.69 2.93 5.74
CA ASP A 67 15.16 3.79 4.63
C ASP A 67 14.11 4.58 3.84
N ASP A 68 12.80 4.34 4.00
CA ASP A 68 11.82 5.00 3.13
C ASP A 68 10.49 5.39 3.80
N LEU A 69 10.45 5.58 5.12
CA LEU A 69 9.29 6.19 5.76
C LEU A 69 9.20 7.68 5.38
N ARG A 70 8.19 8.04 4.58
CA ARG A 70 7.99 9.42 4.06
C ARG A 70 6.58 9.91 4.34
N GLU A 71 6.42 11.23 4.39
CA GLU A 71 5.10 11.88 4.48
C GLU A 71 4.14 11.31 3.43
N GLY A 72 2.94 10.95 3.87
CA GLY A 72 1.91 10.36 3.04
C GLY A 72 1.95 8.83 2.93
N MET A 73 3.00 8.14 3.41
CA MET A 73 3.05 6.68 3.38
C MET A 73 2.06 6.04 4.36
N LYS A 74 1.33 5.01 3.93
CA LYS A 74 0.53 4.17 4.83
C LYS A 74 1.45 3.25 5.62
N VAL A 75 1.21 3.18 6.92
CA VAL A 75 2.00 2.41 7.87
C VAL A 75 1.10 1.83 8.94
N GLU A 76 1.60 0.87 9.71
CA GLU A 76 1.00 0.47 10.97
C GLU A 76 1.93 0.85 12.12
N ALA A 77 1.43 1.57 13.13
CA ALA A 77 2.25 2.04 14.25
C ALA A 77 1.75 1.53 15.60
N ARG A 78 2.67 1.29 16.55
CA ARG A 78 2.33 0.93 17.94
C ARG A 78 2.00 2.18 18.75
N TYR A 79 0.72 2.32 19.08
CA TYR A 79 0.27 3.39 19.95
C TYR A 79 0.78 3.22 21.40
N LYS A 80 1.61 4.16 21.87
CA LYS A 80 2.12 4.21 23.26
C LYS A 80 2.69 2.89 23.82
N GLY A 81 3.40 2.12 22.99
CA GLY A 81 4.03 0.87 23.41
C GLY A 81 3.07 -0.29 23.70
N ARG A 82 1.80 -0.19 23.27
CA ARG A 82 0.86 -1.31 23.31
C ARG A 82 1.29 -2.41 22.34
N SER A 83 0.92 -3.65 22.62
CA SER A 83 1.30 -4.82 21.79
C SER A 83 0.67 -4.87 20.40
N ARG A 84 -0.23 -3.93 20.08
CA ARG A 84 -0.97 -3.89 18.81
C ARG A 84 -0.51 -2.73 17.94
N TYR A 85 -0.38 -3.02 16.66
CA TYR A 85 -0.21 -2.02 15.61
C TYR A 85 -1.58 -1.53 15.15
N PHE A 86 -1.65 -0.25 14.84
CA PHE A 86 -2.85 0.39 14.32
C PHE A 86 -2.53 1.00 12.96
N PRO A 87 -3.41 0.82 11.95
CA PRO A 87 -3.19 1.38 10.63
C PRO A 87 -3.29 2.90 10.68
N GLY A 88 -2.42 3.55 9.93
CA GLY A 88 -2.38 4.99 9.79
C GLY A 88 -1.51 5.43 8.62
N ARG A 89 -1.20 6.72 8.60
CA ARG A 89 -0.38 7.36 7.59
C ARG A 89 0.63 8.30 8.23
N ILE A 90 1.85 8.34 7.70
CA ILE A 90 2.84 9.33 8.11
C ILE A 90 2.33 10.72 7.72
N ALA A 91 2.01 11.52 8.73
CA ALA A 91 1.63 12.92 8.58
C ALA A 91 2.86 13.83 8.44
N ARG A 92 3.98 13.47 9.11
CA ARG A 92 5.23 14.23 9.07
C ARG A 92 6.44 13.38 9.39
N GLU A 93 7.55 13.65 8.72
CA GLU A 93 8.88 13.20 9.12
C GLU A 93 9.59 14.32 9.91
N ASN A 94 10.06 14.00 11.11
CA ASN A 94 10.80 14.94 11.95
C ASN A 94 12.31 14.78 11.73
N ARG A 95 13.06 15.88 11.85
CA ARG A 95 14.52 15.91 11.65
C ARG A 95 15.31 15.04 12.64
N ASP A 96 14.66 14.59 13.71
CA ASP A 96 15.23 13.73 14.75
C ASP A 96 15.04 12.23 14.46
N GLY A 97 14.49 11.87 13.29
CA GLY A 97 14.23 10.48 12.90
C GLY A 97 12.96 9.88 13.52
N THR A 98 12.05 10.74 13.99
CA THR A 98 10.72 10.33 14.45
C THR A 98 9.63 10.75 13.46
N TYR A 99 8.45 10.14 13.57
CA TYR A 99 7.35 10.35 12.63
C TYR A 99 6.06 10.74 13.37
N ASP A 100 5.30 11.64 12.77
CA ASP A 100 3.94 11.90 13.21
C ASP A 100 3.00 11.01 12.39
N ILE A 101 2.09 10.30 13.05
CA ILE A 101 1.16 9.35 12.45
C ILE A 101 -0.28 9.85 12.63
N ASP A 102 -1.03 9.86 11.55
CA ASP A 102 -2.49 10.02 11.52
C ASP A 102 -3.11 8.62 11.40
N TYR A 103 -3.73 8.13 12.47
CA TYR A 103 -4.34 6.81 12.49
C TYR A 103 -5.70 6.83 11.79
N ASP A 104 -6.05 5.71 11.16
CA ASP A 104 -7.33 5.58 10.43
C ASP A 104 -8.55 5.67 11.38
N ASP A 105 -8.37 5.51 12.70
CA ASP A 105 -9.44 5.71 13.70
C ASP A 105 -9.66 7.20 14.08
N GLY A 106 -8.85 8.10 13.54
CA GLY A 106 -8.93 9.55 13.78
C GLY A 106 -7.99 10.07 14.87
N GLU A 107 -7.29 9.17 15.57
CA GLU A 107 -6.24 9.53 16.53
C GLU A 107 -4.97 10.00 15.81
N LYS A 108 -4.18 10.84 16.48
CA LYS A 108 -2.89 11.31 15.97
C LYS A 108 -1.82 11.14 17.03
N GLU A 109 -0.65 10.67 16.64
CA GLU A 109 0.50 10.54 17.53
C GLU A 109 1.72 11.19 16.91
N ARG A 110 2.51 11.90 17.73
CA ARG A 110 3.69 12.63 17.29
C ARG A 110 4.94 11.99 17.87
N GLY A 111 6.03 12.04 17.11
CA GLY A 111 7.31 11.54 17.59
C GLY A 111 7.37 10.01 17.74
N VAL A 112 6.61 9.27 16.92
CA VAL A 112 6.66 7.81 16.87
C VAL A 112 8.03 7.39 16.31
N LYS A 113 8.74 6.55 17.05
CA LYS A 113 10.03 6.01 16.59
C LYS A 113 9.81 5.04 15.44
N GLU A 114 10.75 5.01 14.52
CA GLU A 114 10.74 4.06 13.41
C GLU A 114 10.56 2.60 13.87
N ASP A 115 11.16 2.20 15.00
CA ASP A 115 11.03 0.82 15.52
C ASP A 115 9.59 0.43 15.89
N MET A 116 8.72 1.43 16.05
CA MET A 116 7.31 1.27 16.37
C MET A 116 6.42 1.26 15.12
N ILE A 117 7.00 1.38 13.92
CA ILE A 117 6.29 1.53 12.64
C ILE A 117 6.58 0.32 11.74
N LYS A 118 5.57 -0.12 10.99
CA LYS A 118 5.61 -1.21 10.00
C LYS A 118 4.96 -0.81 8.69
#